data_AF-A0A0J1GES5-F1
#
_entry.id   AF-A0A0J1GES5-F1
#
_cell.length_a   1.000
_cell.length_b   1.000
_cell.length_c   1.000
_cell.angle_alpha   90.00
_cell.angle_beta   90.00
_cell.angle_gamma   90.00
#
_symmetry.space_group_name_H-M   'P 1'
#
loop_
_entity.id
_entity.type
_entity.pdbx_description
1 polymer ?
#
loop_
_entity_poly.entity_id
_entity_poly.type
_entity_poly.pdbx_seq_one_letter_code
_entity_poly.pdbx_strand_id
1 'polypeptide(L)'
;MAKQGYLLEKKALCYHFKKVDFPKATFRIDYRKFSNYQDFLDYETMFEDSGWKHIVGTKSSGVQYFKKADSNSDEDIFSDVRSRAGRYKRIANMWLTCELAFIAYFIVLKSQGMISIQTLLTPKDWYLTPGLWELDGLGFLWCFLFETPFALFRGCSWLFCIFFIILYSFFAIKSTLLYDKSLNKI
;
A
#
# COMPACT_ATOMS: atom_id res chain seq x y z
N MET A 1 4.87 19.92 9.80
CA MET A 1 3.61 19.54 10.45
C MET A 1 3.74 19.53 11.97
N ALA A 2 4.49 18.60 12.59
CA ALA A 2 4.70 18.63 14.06
C ALA A 2 5.33 19.94 14.56
N LYS A 3 6.40 20.44 13.90
CA LYS A 3 7.02 21.75 14.19
C LYS A 3 6.09 22.97 13.98
N GLN A 4 4.97 22.79 13.28
CA GLN A 4 3.97 23.84 12.98
C GLN A 4 2.76 23.75 13.92
N GLY A 5 2.81 22.92 14.97
CA GLY A 5 1.72 22.77 15.94
C GLY A 5 0.65 21.75 15.54
N TYR A 6 0.90 20.86 14.58
CA TYR A 6 -0.08 19.86 14.15
C TYR A 6 0.38 18.44 14.51
N LEU A 7 -0.40 17.74 15.34
CA LEU A 7 -0.17 16.35 15.72
C LEU A 7 -1.07 15.41 14.93
N LEU A 8 -0.53 14.27 14.48
CA LEU A 8 -1.32 13.22 13.84
C LEU A 8 -2.26 12.61 14.89
N GLU A 9 -3.55 12.68 14.63
CA GLU A 9 -4.59 12.13 15.51
C GLU A 9 -5.09 10.79 14.97
N LYS A 10 -5.40 10.73 13.68
CA LYS A 10 -5.95 9.53 13.02
C LYS A 10 -5.48 9.41 11.58
N LYS A 11 -5.42 8.16 11.11
CA LYS A 11 -5.25 7.83 9.70
C LYS A 11 -6.37 6.88 9.28
N ALA A 12 -7.20 7.32 8.34
CA ALA A 12 -8.18 6.49 7.64
C ALA A 12 -7.84 6.47 6.14
N LEU A 13 -8.73 7.03 5.30
CA LEU A 13 -8.44 7.37 3.91
C LEU A 13 -7.50 8.59 3.79
N CYS A 14 -7.69 9.60 4.66
CA CYS A 14 -6.85 10.79 4.74
C CYS A 14 -6.22 10.93 6.13
N TYR A 15 -5.12 11.69 6.20
CA TYR A 15 -4.47 12.05 7.46
C TYR A 15 -5.26 13.15 8.17
N HIS A 16 -5.59 12.92 9.45
CA HIS A 16 -6.24 13.90 10.30
C HIS A 16 -5.26 14.42 11.34
N PHE A 17 -5.08 15.74 11.35
CA PHE A 17 -4.16 16.42 12.26
C PHE A 17 -4.92 17.35 13.20
N LYS A 18 -4.57 17.32 14.48
CA LYS A 18 -5.09 18.22 15.51
C LYS A 18 -4.07 19.32 15.80
N LYS A 19 -4.52 20.56 15.92
CA LYS A 19 -3.68 21.70 16.31
C LYS A 19 -3.43 21.68 17.82
N VAL A 20 -2.19 21.89 18.25
CA VAL A 20 -1.75 21.79 19.65
C VAL A 20 -0.68 22.84 19.93
N ASP A 21 -0.78 23.50 21.07
CA ASP A 21 0.02 24.70 21.41
C ASP A 21 1.50 24.42 21.68
N PHE A 22 1.88 23.16 21.98
CA PHE A 22 3.26 22.77 22.27
C PHE A 22 3.77 21.75 21.22
N PRO A 23 4.51 22.19 20.19
CA PRO A 23 4.82 21.37 19.01
C PRO A 23 5.98 20.37 19.16
N LYS A 24 6.58 20.22 20.35
CA LYS A 24 7.74 19.33 20.55
C LYS A 24 7.31 17.88 20.76
N ALA A 25 6.64 17.30 19.76
CA ALA A 25 6.33 15.88 19.73
C ALA A 25 7.19 15.18 18.67
N THR A 26 8.01 14.24 19.10
CA THR A 26 8.74 13.35 18.19
C THR A 26 7.85 12.18 17.81
N PHE A 27 7.70 11.99 16.50
CA PHE A 27 6.95 10.86 15.95
C PHE A 27 7.90 9.90 15.25
N ARG A 28 7.64 8.61 15.41
CA ARG A 28 8.32 7.53 14.70
C ARG A 28 7.30 6.58 14.10
N ILE A 29 7.69 5.96 13.01
CA ILE A 29 6.86 5.02 12.25
C ILE A 29 7.58 3.68 12.24
N ASP A 30 6.88 2.61 12.54
CA ASP A 30 7.35 1.25 12.28
C ASP A 30 6.41 0.56 11.27
N TYR A 31 6.88 -0.54 10.70
CA TYR A 31 6.09 -1.41 9.87
C TYR A 31 6.19 -2.84 10.40
N ARG A 32 5.10 -3.34 10.98
CA ARG A 32 4.94 -4.71 11.47
C ARG A 32 3.48 -5.14 11.46
N LYS A 33 3.25 -6.38 11.01
CA LYS A 33 1.96 -7.07 11.09
C LYS A 33 2.08 -8.22 12.09
N PHE A 34 0.97 -8.55 12.74
CA PHE A 34 0.91 -9.59 13.75
C PHE A 34 -0.19 -10.59 13.42
N SER A 35 0.06 -11.86 13.75
CA SER A 35 -0.83 -12.97 13.46
C SER A 35 -1.98 -13.07 14.47
N ASN A 36 -1.67 -12.81 15.75
CA ASN A 36 -2.61 -12.82 16.85
C ASN A 36 -2.68 -11.43 17.52
N TYR A 37 -3.67 -11.20 18.38
CA TYR A 37 -3.86 -9.92 19.06
C TYR A 37 -2.95 -9.74 20.27
N GLN A 38 -2.58 -10.83 20.93
CA GLN A 38 -1.69 -10.79 22.10
C GLN A 38 -0.30 -10.27 21.74
N ASP A 39 0.31 -10.76 20.66
CA ASP A 39 1.59 -10.28 20.16
C ASP A 39 1.57 -8.79 19.83
N PHE A 40 0.40 -8.27 19.42
CA PHE A 40 0.24 -6.85 19.14
C PHE A 40 0.17 -6.03 20.43
N LEU A 41 -0.56 -6.51 21.45
CA LEU A 41 -0.59 -5.88 22.77
C LEU A 41 0.78 -5.91 23.45
N ASP A 42 1.48 -7.05 23.39
CA ASP A 42 2.83 -7.19 23.94
C ASP A 42 3.80 -6.23 23.24
N TYR A 43 3.65 -6.07 21.92
CA TYR A 43 4.40 -5.10 21.13
C TYR A 43 4.10 -3.65 21.54
N GLU A 44 2.83 -3.27 21.70
CA GLU A 44 2.46 -1.92 22.17
C GLU A 44 3.02 -1.66 23.57
N THR A 45 2.86 -2.60 24.49
CA THR A 45 3.34 -2.52 25.88
C THR A 45 4.85 -2.32 25.95
N MET A 46 5.62 -3.09 25.16
CA MET A 46 7.08 -2.95 25.07
C MET A 46 7.51 -1.51 24.67
N PHE A 47 6.77 -0.86 23.76
CA PHE A 47 7.04 0.52 23.38
C PHE A 47 6.61 1.52 24.47
N GLU A 48 5.49 1.28 25.12
CA GLU A 48 5.01 2.12 26.22
C GLU A 48 6.01 2.13 27.39
N ASP A 49 6.53 0.95 27.76
CA ASP A 49 7.58 0.79 28.77
C ASP A 49 8.89 1.52 28.38
N SER A 50 9.12 1.70 27.07
CA SER A 50 10.27 2.43 26.51
C SER A 50 9.99 3.94 26.31
N GLY A 51 8.87 4.45 26.82
CA GLY A 51 8.50 5.86 26.73
C GLY A 51 7.92 6.28 25.38
N TRP A 52 7.35 5.35 24.62
CA TRP A 52 6.69 5.57 23.34
C TRP A 52 5.23 5.14 23.39
N LYS A 53 4.32 6.06 23.09
CA LYS A 53 2.88 5.77 23.02
C LYS A 53 2.45 5.46 21.60
N HIS A 54 1.76 4.34 21.39
CA HIS A 54 1.09 4.05 20.12
C HIS A 54 -0.11 4.98 19.92
N ILE A 55 -0.29 5.47 18.69
CA ILE A 55 -1.39 6.39 18.35
C ILE A 55 -2.26 5.84 17.22
N VAL A 56 -1.61 5.29 16.18
CA VAL A 56 -2.30 4.89 14.96
C VAL A 56 -1.72 3.59 14.45
N GLY A 57 -2.61 2.67 14.11
CA GLY A 57 -2.25 1.38 13.56
C GLY A 57 -3.14 0.30 14.16
N THR A 58 -3.13 -0.86 13.53
CA THR A 58 -3.83 -2.05 14.01
C THR A 58 -2.91 -3.24 13.82
N LYS A 59 -3.25 -4.36 14.44
CA LYS A 59 -2.61 -5.66 14.25
C LYS A 59 -2.29 -6.00 12.78
N SER A 60 -3.17 -5.63 11.83
CA SER A 60 -3.07 -6.00 10.41
C SER A 60 -2.70 -4.85 9.46
N SER A 61 -2.70 -3.58 9.91
CA SER A 61 -2.41 -2.42 9.04
C SER A 61 -0.97 -2.40 8.53
N GLY A 62 -0.05 -3.06 9.23
CA GLY A 62 1.37 -3.03 8.95
C GLY A 62 2.01 -1.74 9.45
N VAL A 63 1.56 -0.58 8.99
CA VAL A 63 2.10 0.71 9.46
C VAL A 63 1.60 1.00 10.88
N GLN A 64 2.54 1.29 11.78
CA GLN A 64 2.33 1.64 13.18
C GLN A 64 2.96 3.00 13.47
N TYR A 65 2.24 3.90 14.15
CA TYR A 65 2.69 5.24 14.48
C TYR A 65 2.83 5.40 15.98
N PHE A 66 4.00 5.90 16.38
CA PHE A 66 4.35 6.14 17.78
C PHE A 66 4.67 7.60 18.02
N LYS A 67 4.32 8.08 19.20
CA LYS A 67 4.69 9.39 19.72
C LYS A 67 5.51 9.21 20.98
N LYS A 68 6.59 9.97 21.07
CA LYS A 68 7.41 10.04 22.27
C LYS A 68 6.59 10.61 23.43
N ALA A 69 6.45 9.85 24.51
CA ALA A 69 5.65 10.23 25.68
C ALA A 69 6.48 11.03 26.69
N ASP A 70 7.77 10.73 26.83
CA ASP A 70 8.67 11.34 27.81
C ASP A 70 9.85 12.06 27.14
N SER A 71 10.34 13.16 27.72
CA SER A 71 11.50 13.87 27.20
C SER A 71 12.81 13.09 27.40
N ASN A 72 12.86 12.22 28.42
CA ASN A 72 14.03 11.43 28.79
C ASN A 72 14.20 10.10 28.03
N SER A 73 13.23 9.68 27.22
CA SER A 73 13.40 8.46 26.40
C SER A 73 14.35 8.70 25.23
N ASP A 74 14.83 7.64 24.60
CA ASP A 74 15.72 7.76 23.43
C ASP A 74 15.08 8.55 22.27
N GLU A 75 15.91 9.18 21.43
CA GLU A 75 15.41 9.88 20.23
C GLU A 75 14.79 8.95 19.18
N ASP A 76 15.02 7.65 19.30
CA ASP A 76 14.51 6.63 18.39
C ASP A 76 13.71 5.55 19.10
N ILE A 77 12.77 4.95 18.36
CA ILE A 77 12.02 3.77 18.79
C ILE A 77 12.87 2.51 18.64
N PHE A 78 13.90 2.53 17.81
CA PHE A 78 14.76 1.38 17.58
C PHE A 78 16.02 1.49 18.42
N SER A 79 16.21 0.52 19.33
CA SER A 79 17.41 0.37 20.15
C SER A 79 18.65 0.02 19.32
N ASP A 80 18.47 -0.69 18.20
CA ASP A 80 19.57 -1.14 17.37
C ASP A 80 19.38 -0.87 15.87
N VAL A 81 20.51 -0.83 15.16
CA VAL A 81 20.57 -0.58 13.71
C VAL A 81 19.87 -1.69 12.92
N ARG A 82 19.89 -2.95 13.41
CA ARG A 82 19.25 -4.07 12.71
C ARG A 82 17.74 -4.01 12.81
N SER A 83 17.17 -3.60 13.95
CA SER A 83 15.72 -3.39 14.07
C SER A 83 15.22 -2.27 13.15
N ARG A 84 15.98 -1.17 13.08
CA ARG A 84 15.71 -0.05 12.18
C ARG A 84 15.76 -0.47 10.71
N ALA A 85 16.79 -1.21 10.32
CA ALA A 85 16.92 -1.75 8.97
C ALA A 85 15.79 -2.76 8.70
N GLY A 86 15.52 -3.66 9.64
CA GLY A 86 14.54 -4.73 9.54
C GLY A 86 13.13 -4.25 9.16
N ARG A 87 12.75 -3.03 9.56
CA ARG A 87 11.53 -2.36 9.07
C ARG A 87 11.47 -2.29 7.53
N TYR A 88 12.54 -1.83 6.90
CA TYR A 88 12.61 -1.72 5.43
C TYR A 88 12.58 -3.08 4.75
N LYS A 89 13.22 -4.10 5.35
CA LYS A 89 13.13 -5.49 4.87
C LYS A 89 11.70 -6.01 4.90
N ARG A 90 10.95 -5.75 5.96
CA ARG A 90 9.53 -6.13 6.06
C ARG A 90 8.66 -5.41 5.01
N ILE A 91 8.93 -4.14 4.75
CA ILE A 91 8.25 -3.37 3.69
C ILE A 91 8.59 -3.94 2.31
N ALA A 92 9.86 -4.25 2.03
CA ALA A 92 10.29 -4.86 0.78
C ALA A 92 9.56 -6.19 0.54
N ASN A 93 9.53 -7.07 1.54
CA ASN A 93 8.83 -8.35 1.46
C ASN A 93 7.32 -8.20 1.21
N MET A 94 6.68 -7.17 1.79
CA MET A 94 5.29 -6.87 1.50
C MET A 94 5.10 -6.51 0.02
N TRP A 95 5.94 -5.62 -0.53
CA TRP A 95 5.85 -5.24 -1.94
C TRP A 95 6.11 -6.41 -2.87
N LEU A 96 7.10 -7.25 -2.59
CA LEU A 96 7.37 -8.49 -3.34
C LEU A 96 6.18 -9.46 -3.29
N THR A 97 5.52 -9.59 -2.14
CA THR A 97 4.33 -10.44 -2.02
C THR A 97 3.19 -9.93 -2.89
N CYS A 98 2.95 -8.61 -2.90
CA CYS A 98 1.97 -7.98 -3.78
C CYS A 98 2.34 -8.17 -5.26
N GLU A 99 3.60 -7.96 -5.62
CA GLU A 99 4.12 -8.17 -6.98
C GLU A 99 3.89 -9.60 -7.45
N LEU A 100 4.24 -10.61 -6.64
CA LEU A 100 4.03 -12.02 -6.98
C LEU A 100 2.56 -12.35 -7.22
N ALA A 101 1.64 -11.77 -6.45
CA ALA A 101 0.20 -11.94 -6.68
C ALA A 101 -0.24 -11.38 -8.04
N PHE A 102 0.28 -10.21 -8.44
CA PHE A 102 -0.01 -9.62 -9.75
C PHE A 102 0.66 -10.37 -10.90
N ILE A 103 1.87 -10.91 -10.70
CA ILE A 103 2.53 -11.80 -11.68
C ILE A 103 1.70 -13.06 -11.88
N ALA A 104 1.26 -13.71 -10.80
CA ALA A 104 0.41 -14.90 -10.87
C ALA A 104 -0.90 -14.60 -11.63
N TYR A 105 -1.55 -13.47 -11.32
CA TYR A 105 -2.75 -13.03 -12.03
C TYR A 105 -2.48 -12.77 -13.52
N PHE A 106 -1.36 -12.13 -13.86
CA PHE A 106 -0.96 -11.91 -15.25
C PHE A 106 -0.73 -13.23 -16.02
N ILE A 107 -0.13 -14.23 -15.38
CA ILE A 107 0.04 -15.57 -15.98
C ILE A 107 -1.32 -16.21 -16.31
N VAL A 108 -2.30 -16.07 -15.39
CA VAL A 108 -3.67 -16.56 -15.63
C VAL A 108 -4.34 -15.82 -16.80
N LEU A 109 -4.21 -14.49 -16.88
CA LEU A 109 -4.74 -13.73 -18.02
C LEU A 109 -4.11 -14.17 -19.35
N LYS A 110 -2.79 -14.46 -19.33
CA LYS A 110 -2.07 -14.97 -20.49
C LYS A 110 -2.57 -16.35 -20.92
N SER A 111 -2.74 -17.26 -19.96
CA SER A 111 -3.16 -18.64 -20.26
C SER A 111 -4.58 -18.73 -20.82
N GLN A 112 -5.44 -17.78 -20.44
CA GLN A 112 -6.80 -17.63 -20.99
C GLN A 112 -6.83 -16.91 -22.35
N GLY A 113 -5.69 -16.53 -22.91
CA GLY A 113 -5.63 -15.79 -24.18
C GLY A 113 -6.18 -14.37 -24.11
N MET A 114 -6.37 -13.81 -22.90
CA MET A 114 -6.93 -12.47 -22.70
C MET A 114 -5.91 -11.35 -22.96
N ILE A 115 -4.64 -11.69 -23.20
CA ILE A 115 -3.58 -10.74 -23.52
C ILE A 115 -3.41 -10.68 -25.03
N SER A 116 -3.84 -9.57 -25.64
CA SER A 116 -3.71 -9.32 -27.06
C SER A 116 -3.45 -7.83 -27.30
N ILE A 117 -2.37 -7.54 -28.02
CA ILE A 117 -2.02 -6.17 -28.42
C ILE A 117 -2.98 -5.68 -29.50
N GLN A 118 -3.38 -6.59 -30.40
CA GLN A 118 -4.32 -6.32 -31.48
C GLN A 118 -5.67 -5.86 -30.93
N THR A 119 -6.11 -6.47 -29.83
CA THR A 119 -7.36 -6.12 -29.15
C THR A 119 -7.34 -4.68 -28.61
N LEU A 120 -6.18 -4.05 -28.35
CA LEU A 120 -6.12 -2.61 -28.05
C LEU A 120 -6.49 -1.72 -29.24
N LEU A 121 -6.19 -2.17 -30.45
CA LEU A 121 -6.44 -1.45 -31.69
C LEU A 121 -7.86 -1.69 -32.22
N THR A 122 -8.56 -2.71 -31.70
CA THR A 122 -9.95 -3.03 -32.01
C THR A 122 -10.83 -3.01 -30.74
N PRO A 123 -11.23 -1.83 -30.25
CA PRO A 123 -12.07 -1.72 -29.04
C PRO A 123 -13.45 -2.35 -29.19
N LYS A 124 -13.91 -2.60 -30.43
CA LYS A 124 -15.18 -3.26 -30.70
C LYS A 124 -15.22 -4.69 -30.18
N ASP A 125 -14.09 -5.37 -30.21
CA ASP A 125 -13.94 -6.76 -29.77
C ASP A 125 -14.05 -6.91 -28.23
N TRP A 126 -14.09 -5.79 -27.52
CA TRP A 126 -14.25 -5.79 -26.06
C TRP A 126 -15.70 -6.00 -25.64
N TYR A 127 -16.65 -5.71 -26.52
CA TYR A 127 -18.08 -5.86 -26.27
C TYR A 127 -18.53 -7.25 -26.71
N LEU A 128 -19.18 -7.96 -25.80
CA LEU A 128 -19.73 -9.30 -25.97
C LEU A 128 -21.22 -9.27 -26.33
N THR A 129 -21.92 -8.14 -26.16
CA THR A 129 -23.33 -8.03 -26.55
C THR A 129 -23.46 -8.27 -28.07
N PRO A 130 -24.12 -9.36 -28.51
CA PRO A 130 -24.28 -9.65 -29.93
C PRO A 130 -25.10 -8.57 -30.62
N GLY A 131 -24.67 -8.13 -31.81
CA GLY A 131 -25.37 -7.09 -32.56
C GLY A 131 -25.41 -5.73 -31.87
N LEU A 132 -24.58 -5.47 -30.84
CA LEU A 132 -24.55 -4.18 -30.16
C LEU A 132 -24.40 -3.00 -31.13
N TRP A 133 -23.54 -3.17 -32.13
CA TRP A 133 -23.26 -2.16 -33.15
C TRP A 133 -24.36 -2.02 -34.22
N GLU A 134 -25.35 -2.91 -34.21
CA GLU A 134 -26.52 -2.89 -35.13
C GLU A 134 -27.76 -2.29 -34.44
N LEU A 135 -27.71 -2.02 -33.14
CA LEU A 135 -28.80 -1.37 -32.41
C LEU A 135 -28.82 0.14 -32.71
N ASP A 136 -30.02 0.70 -32.77
CA ASP A 136 -30.24 2.14 -32.95
C ASP A 136 -30.91 2.79 -31.71
N GLY A 137 -30.67 4.08 -31.54
CA GLY A 137 -31.35 4.93 -30.56
C GLY A 137 -31.06 4.57 -29.09
N LEU A 138 -32.12 4.54 -28.27
CA LEU A 138 -31.99 4.32 -26.82
C LEU A 138 -31.53 2.90 -26.45
N GLY A 139 -31.89 1.89 -27.26
CA GLY A 139 -31.48 0.50 -27.02
C GLY A 139 -29.96 0.34 -27.11
N PHE A 140 -29.34 0.97 -28.12
CA PHE A 140 -27.88 1.05 -28.23
C PHE A 140 -27.25 1.69 -27.00
N LEU A 141 -27.75 2.88 -26.61
CA LEU A 141 -27.15 3.65 -25.52
C LEU A 141 -27.16 2.87 -24.19
N TRP A 142 -28.26 2.20 -23.87
CA TRP A 142 -28.39 1.39 -22.66
C TRP A 142 -27.43 0.19 -22.67
N CYS A 143 -27.42 -0.59 -23.74
CA CYS A 143 -26.54 -1.76 -23.85
C CYS A 143 -25.06 -1.36 -23.86
N PHE A 144 -24.71 -0.29 -24.57
CA PHE A 144 -23.37 0.25 -24.62
C PHE A 144 -22.90 0.69 -23.23
N LEU A 145 -23.61 1.62 -22.58
CA LEU A 145 -23.22 2.15 -21.27
C LEU A 145 -23.18 1.09 -20.17
N PHE A 146 -24.09 0.11 -20.21
CA PHE A 146 -24.08 -1.00 -19.27
C PHE A 146 -22.85 -1.90 -19.44
N GLU A 147 -22.46 -2.20 -20.68
CA GLU A 147 -21.35 -3.10 -20.96
C GLU A 147 -19.97 -2.42 -20.89
N THR A 148 -19.87 -1.11 -21.20
CA THR A 148 -18.59 -0.38 -21.27
C THR A 148 -17.70 -0.60 -20.04
N PRO A 149 -18.17 -0.56 -18.77
CA PRO A 149 -17.31 -0.82 -17.61
C PRO A 149 -16.64 -2.21 -17.64
N PHE A 150 -17.38 -3.23 -18.07
CA PHE A 150 -16.87 -4.61 -18.17
C PHE A 150 -15.96 -4.79 -19.39
N ALA A 151 -16.32 -4.17 -20.52
CA ALA A 151 -15.51 -4.14 -21.74
C ALA A 151 -14.15 -3.47 -21.48
N LEU A 152 -14.13 -2.34 -20.76
CA LEU A 152 -12.91 -1.67 -20.33
C LEU A 152 -12.06 -2.59 -19.45
N PHE A 153 -12.66 -3.16 -18.39
CA PHE A 153 -11.93 -4.07 -17.50
C PHE A 153 -11.32 -5.24 -18.27
N ARG A 154 -12.03 -5.82 -19.24
CA ARG A 154 -11.52 -6.89 -20.11
C ARG A 154 -10.37 -6.43 -21.00
N GLY A 155 -10.54 -5.32 -21.71
CA GLY A 155 -9.56 -4.82 -22.68
C GLY A 155 -8.26 -4.28 -22.07
N CYS A 156 -8.33 -3.70 -20.87
CA CYS A 156 -7.19 -3.01 -20.26
C CYS A 156 -6.70 -3.56 -18.91
N SER A 157 -7.37 -4.57 -18.31
CA SER A 157 -6.93 -5.14 -17.02
C SER A 157 -5.48 -5.65 -17.04
N TRP A 158 -5.02 -6.22 -18.14
CA TRP A 158 -3.65 -6.71 -18.26
C TRP A 158 -2.61 -5.57 -18.27
N LEU A 159 -2.96 -4.37 -18.76
CA LEU A 159 -2.12 -3.17 -18.65
C LEU A 159 -2.01 -2.69 -17.20
N PHE A 160 -3.13 -2.72 -16.46
CA PHE A 160 -3.10 -2.47 -15.02
C PHE A 160 -2.18 -3.45 -14.29
N CYS A 161 -2.19 -4.73 -14.68
CA CYS A 161 -1.29 -5.72 -14.10
C CYS A 161 0.19 -5.35 -14.31
N ILE A 162 0.57 -5.03 -15.56
CA ILE A 162 1.95 -4.63 -15.88
C ILE A 162 2.35 -3.39 -15.09
N PHE A 163 1.46 -2.38 -15.03
CA PHE A 163 1.70 -1.16 -14.28
C PHE A 163 1.97 -1.45 -12.79
N PHE A 164 1.14 -2.27 -12.14
CA PHE A 164 1.32 -2.62 -10.73
C PHE A 164 2.55 -3.49 -10.46
N ILE A 165 2.90 -4.41 -11.38
CA ILE A 165 4.15 -5.18 -11.28
C ILE A 165 5.33 -4.21 -11.24
N ILE A 166 5.47 -3.33 -12.24
CA ILE A 166 6.58 -2.36 -12.32
C ILE A 166 6.61 -1.45 -11.08
N LEU A 167 5.45 -0.95 -10.67
CA LEU A 167 5.32 -0.08 -9.50
C LEU A 167 5.78 -0.78 -8.22
N TYR A 168 5.37 -2.03 -7.99
CA TYR A 168 5.78 -2.78 -6.82
C TYR A 168 7.24 -3.21 -6.86
N SER A 169 7.79 -3.58 -8.02
CA SER A 169 9.23 -3.83 -8.16
C SER A 169 10.03 -2.58 -7.79
N PHE A 170 9.61 -1.40 -8.25
CA PHE A 170 10.25 -0.13 -7.90
C PHE A 170 10.24 0.11 -6.39
N PHE A 171 9.10 -0.08 -5.72
CA PHE A 171 9.01 0.09 -4.27
C PHE A 171 9.77 -0.98 -3.48
N ALA A 172 9.79 -2.23 -3.96
CA ALA A 172 10.57 -3.31 -3.37
C ALA A 172 12.07 -2.99 -3.43
N ILE A 173 12.59 -2.64 -4.61
CA ILE A 173 13.99 -2.24 -4.81
C ILE A 173 14.34 -1.04 -3.93
N LYS A 174 13.52 0.01 -3.94
CA LYS A 174 13.75 1.20 -3.10
C LYS A 174 13.82 0.83 -1.62
N SER A 175 12.97 -0.09 -1.16
CA SER A 175 12.96 -0.54 0.24
C SER A 175 14.19 -1.37 0.57
N THR A 176 14.66 -2.23 -0.34
CA THR A 176 15.90 -2.99 -0.19
C THR A 176 17.12 -2.06 -0.14
N LEU A 177 17.20 -1.05 -1.02
CA LEU A 177 18.27 -0.05 -0.99
C LEU A 177 18.29 0.72 0.34
N LEU A 178 17.12 1.03 0.90
CA LEU A 178 17.02 1.67 2.22
C LEU A 178 17.43 0.73 3.36
N TYR A 179 17.16 -0.56 3.24
CA TYR A 179 17.65 -1.58 4.16
C TYR A 179 19.18 -1.63 4.17
N ASP A 180 19.81 -1.78 3.01
CA ASP A 180 21.27 -1.85 2.88
C ASP A 180 21.94 -0.55 3.35
N LYS A 181 21.39 0.61 2.97
CA LYS A 181 21.88 1.91 3.45
C LYS A 181 21.75 2.07 4.96
N SER A 182 20.75 1.47 5.57
CA SER A 182 20.57 1.53 7.04
C SER A 182 21.58 0.63 7.75
N LEU A 183 22.00 -0.49 7.14
CA LEU A 183 23.03 -1.37 7.67
C LEU A 183 24.44 -0.82 7.48
N ASN A 184 24.72 -0.18 6.35
CA ASN A 184 26.05 0.35 6.01
C ASN A 184 26.37 1.71 6.64
N LYS A 185 25.48 2.25 7.47
CA LYS A 185 25.67 3.52 8.21
C LYS A 185 26.44 3.34 9.53
N ILE A 186 27.13 2.21 9.69
CA ILE A 186 28.01 1.89 10.83
C ILE A 186 29.37 2.51 10.58
#